data_AF-A0A218QHC9-F1
#
_entry.id   AF-A0A218QHC9-F1
#
_cell.length_a   1.000
_cell.length_b   1.000
_cell.length_c   1.000
_cell.angle_alpha   90.00
_cell.angle_beta   90.00
_cell.angle_gamma   90.00
#
_symmetry.space_group_name_H-M   'P 1'
#
loop_
_entity.id
_entity.type
_entity.pdbx_description
1 polymer ?
#
loop_
_entity_poly.entity_id
_entity_poly.type
_entity_poly.pdbx_seq_one_letter_code
_entity_poly.pdbx_strand_id
1 'polypeptide(L)' 'MQSSTIRISNTSHNILKELAARSGESMQAILDQAIEQYRRQMFLESANQAYAALRNNSEALQAELEEREAWDITLADGLE' A
#
# COMPACT_ATOMS: atom_id res chain seq x y z
N MET A 1 23.32 9.02 3.79
CA MET A 1 22.56 7.85 3.30
C MET A 1 23.52 6.99 2.50
N GLN A 2 23.47 5.66 2.66
CA GLN A 2 24.29 4.75 1.85
C GLN A 2 23.58 4.53 0.51
N SER A 3 24.31 4.61 -0.60
CA SER A 3 23.79 4.33 -1.93
C SER A 3 24.18 2.93 -2.37
N SER A 4 23.27 2.21 -3.02
CA SER A 4 23.55 0.92 -3.66
C SER A 4 23.21 1.00 -5.14
N THR A 5 23.99 0.32 -5.97
CA THR A 5 23.77 0.28 -7.42
C THR A 5 23.01 -1.00 -7.77
N ILE A 6 21.83 -0.86 -8.35
CA ILE A 6 21.07 -1.98 -8.91
C ILE A 6 21.09 -1.91 -10.44
N ARG A 7 21.06 -3.07 -11.10
CA ARG A 7 20.92 -3.13 -12.55
C ARG A 7 19.43 -3.15 -12.90
N ILE A 8 19.02 -2.24 -13.77
CA ILE A 8 17.66 -2.19 -14.34
C ILE A 8 17.75 -2.24 -15.87
N SER A 9 16.62 -2.50 -16.53
CA SER A 9 16.57 -2.46 -17.99
C SER A 9 16.81 -1.03 -18.51
N ASN A 10 17.33 -0.90 -19.73
CA ASN A 10 17.52 0.40 -20.37
C ASN A 10 16.18 1.16 -20.51
N THR A 11 15.09 0.43 -20.78
CA THR A 11 13.74 0.98 -20.85
C THR A 11 13.30 1.57 -19.50
N SER A 12 13.48 0.83 -18.40
CA SER A 12 13.15 1.31 -17.04
C SER A 12 13.96 2.54 -16.67
N HIS A 13 15.25 2.56 -17.02
CA HIS A 13 16.11 3.73 -16.80
C HIS A 13 15.62 4.96 -17.55
N ASN A 14 15.23 4.82 -18.82
CA ASN A 14 14.68 5.93 -19.62
C ASN A 14 13.38 6.45 -19.03
N ILE A 15 12.47 5.56 -18.60
CA ILE A 15 11.22 5.94 -17.92
C ILE A 15 11.52 6.72 -16.63
N LEU A 16 12.43 6.22 -15.78
CA LEU A 16 12.86 6.91 -14.56
C LEU A 16 13.40 8.32 -14.84
N LYS A 17 14.21 8.46 -15.89
CA LYS A 17 14.76 9.74 -16.33
C LYS A 17 13.66 10.72 -16.78
N GLU A 18 12.67 10.24 -17.53
CA GLU A 18 11.54 11.06 -17.97
C GLU A 18 10.65 11.48 -16.80
N LEU A 19 10.38 10.58 -15.86
CA LEU A 19 9.59 10.88 -14.66
C LEU A 19 10.29 11.91 -13.76
N ALA A 20 11.60 11.77 -13.56
CA ALA A 20 12.42 12.74 -12.85
C ALA A 20 12.37 14.13 -13.53
N ALA A 21 12.52 14.18 -14.85
CA ALA A 21 12.44 15.44 -15.59
C ALA A 21 11.07 16.13 -15.49
N ARG A 22 9.97 15.36 -15.46
CA ARG A 22 8.61 15.89 -15.36
C ARG A 22 8.23 16.34 -13.95
N SER A 23 8.71 15.64 -12.93
CA SER A 23 8.43 15.94 -11.52
C SER A 23 9.33 17.03 -10.95
N GLY A 24 10.51 17.25 -11.54
CA GLY A 24 11.56 18.09 -10.96
C GLY A 24 12.32 17.42 -9.82
N GLU A 25 12.06 16.13 -9.57
CA GLU A 25 12.73 15.34 -8.54
C GLU A 25 13.91 14.53 -9.12
N SER A 26 14.78 14.02 -8.24
CA SER A 26 15.86 13.14 -8.67
C SER A 26 15.33 11.75 -9.09
N MET A 27 16.04 11.05 -9.98
CA MET A 27 15.70 9.66 -10.32
C MET A 27 15.66 8.74 -9.10
N GLN A 28 16.50 9.01 -8.09
CA GLN A 28 16.49 8.25 -6.83
C GLN A 28 15.19 8.48 -6.05
N ALA A 29 14.76 9.74 -5.89
CA ALA A 29 13.51 10.07 -5.20
C ALA A 29 12.30 9.43 -5.89
N ILE A 30 12.25 9.48 -7.22
CA ILE A 30 11.20 8.82 -8.01
C ILE A 30 11.22 7.31 -7.83
N LEU A 31 12.40 6.70 -7.81
CA LEU A 31 12.54 5.26 -7.57
C LEU A 31 12.05 4.88 -6.17
N ASP A 32 12.44 5.64 -5.14
CA ASP A 32 12.03 5.40 -3.75
C ASP A 32 10.51 5.53 -3.60
N GLN A 33 9.91 6.56 -4.21
CA GLN A 33 8.46 6.74 -4.26
C GLN A 33 7.76 5.58 -4.98
N ALA A 34 8.27 5.13 -6.12
CA ALA A 34 7.69 4.03 -6.88
C ALA A 34 7.74 2.70 -6.11
N ILE A 35 8.84 2.42 -5.41
CA ILE A 35 8.98 1.24 -4.55
C ILE A 35 7.98 1.29 -3.39
N GLU A 36 7.84 2.45 -2.73
CA GLU A 36 6.89 2.62 -1.63
C GLU A 36 5.43 2.47 -2.09
N GLN A 37 5.10 3.00 -3.27
CA GLN A 37 3.78 2.80 -3.90
C GLN A 37 3.52 1.32 -4.15
N TYR A 38 4.47 0.59 -4.73
CA TYR A 38 4.33 -0.84 -4.98
C TYR A 38 4.19 -1.64 -3.67
N ARG A 39 4.97 -1.30 -2.64
CA ARG A 39 4.85 -1.91 -1.31
C ARG A 39 3.45 -1.72 -0.70
N ARG A 40 2.90 -0.51 -0.79
CA ARG A 40 1.53 -0.20 -0.31
C ARG A 40 0.47 -0.94 -1.11
N GLN A 41 0.62 -1.02 -2.42
CA GLN A 41 -0.27 -1.79 -3.27
C GLN A 41 -0.29 -3.26 -2.85
N MET A 42 0.88 -3.90 -2.73
CA MET A 42 0.97 -5.30 -2.29
C MET A 42 0.33 -5.53 -0.91
N PHE A 43 0.51 -4.59 0.02
CA PHE A 43 -0.13 -4.64 1.33
C PHE A 43 -1.65 -4.64 1.24
N LEU A 44 -2.22 -3.71 0.45
CA LEU A 44 -3.67 -3.62 0.26
C LEU A 44 -4.23 -4.83 -0.48
N GLU A 45 -3.53 -5.34 -1.49
CA GLU A 45 -3.90 -6.58 -2.19
C GLU A 45 -3.96 -7.77 -1.24
N SER A 46 -2.98 -7.90 -0.35
CA SER A 46 -2.94 -8.96 0.67
C SER A 46 -4.10 -8.83 1.66
N ALA A 47 -4.40 -7.62 2.14
CA ALA A 47 -5.53 -7.35 3.02
C ALA A 47 -6.87 -7.68 2.34
N ASN A 48 -7.04 -7.28 1.08
CA ASN A 48 -8.24 -7.57 0.30
C ASN A 48 -8.43 -9.07 0.08
N GLN A 49 -7.36 -9.81 -0.20
CA GLN A 49 -7.40 -11.27 -0.32
C GLN A 49 -7.81 -11.93 1.00
N ALA A 50 -7.30 -11.44 2.14
CA ALA A 50 -7.70 -11.94 3.45
C ALA A 50 -9.19 -11.69 3.73
N TYR A 51 -9.71 -10.50 3.41
CA TYR A 51 -11.14 -10.21 3.52
C TYR A 51 -12.01 -11.04 2.56
N ALA A 52 -11.54 -11.29 1.34
CA ALA A 52 -12.24 -12.15 0.39
C ALA A 52 -12.30 -13.60 0.90
N ALA A 53 -11.22 -14.10 1.50
CA ALA A 53 -11.19 -15.42 2.15
C ALA A 53 -12.12 -15.46 3.37
N LEU A 54 -12.11 -14.42 4.21
CA LEU A 54 -13.00 -14.29 5.37
C LEU A 54 -14.47 -14.37 4.96
N ARG A 55 -14.87 -13.68 3.89
CA ARG A 55 -16.26 -13.69 3.38
C ARG A 55 -16.74 -15.06 2.93
N ASN A 56 -15.84 -15.98 2.59
CA ASN A 56 -16.18 -17.35 2.24
C ASN A 56 -16.32 -18.27 3.47
N ASN A 57 -16.03 -17.77 4.67
CA ASN A 57 -16.20 -18.47 5.94
C ASN A 57 -17.25 -17.75 6.80
N SER A 58 -18.49 -18.25 6.77
CA SER A 58 -19.62 -17.62 7.45
C SER A 58 -19.45 -17.50 8.97
N GLU A 59 -18.79 -18.46 9.63
CA GLU A 59 -18.55 -18.41 11.08
C GLU A 59 -17.55 -17.32 11.43
N ALA A 60 -16.42 -17.27 10.71
CA ALA A 60 -15.41 -16.25 10.93
C ALA A 60 -15.92 -14.84 10.56
N LEU A 61 -16.73 -14.72 9.51
CA LEU A 61 -17.36 -13.45 9.13
C LEU A 61 -18.33 -12.96 10.21
N GLN A 62 -19.13 -13.85 10.80
CA GLN A 62 -20.05 -13.49 11.87
C GLN A 62 -19.29 -12.98 13.11
N ALA A 63 -18.21 -13.65 13.50
CA ALA A 63 -17.36 -13.21 14.61
C ALA A 63 -16.74 -11.82 14.36
N GLU A 64 -16.29 -11.55 13.14
CA GLU A 64 -15.75 -10.23 12.76
C GLU A 64 -16.80 -9.13 12.82
N LEU A 65 -18.04 -9.39 12.40
CA LEU A 65 -19.14 -8.43 12.47
C LEU A 65 -19.54 -8.12 13.91
N GLU A 66 -19.60 -9.14 14.78
CA GLU A 66 -19.87 -8.97 16.21
C GLU A 66 -18.77 -8.14 16.89
N GLU A 67 -17.50 -8.41 16.57
CA GLU A 67 -16.39 -7.58 17.04
C GLU A 67 -16.56 -6.13 16.57
N ARG A 68 -16.82 -5.92 15.27
CA ARG A 68 -16.97 -4.59 14.68
C ARG A 68 -18.10 -3.79 15.32
N GLU A 69 -19.26 -4.42 15.56
CA GLU A 69 -20.39 -3.79 16.25
C GLU A 69 -20.02 -3.40 17.69
N ALA A 70 -19.24 -4.22 18.39
CA ALA A 70 -18.77 -3.88 19.74
C ALA A 70 -17.85 -2.64 19.75
N TRP A 71 -17.09 -2.39 18.68
CA TRP A 71 -16.25 -1.20 18.54
C TRP A 71 -17.01 0.07 18.16
N ASP A 72 -18.20 -0.05 17.57
CA ASP A 72 -19.00 1.11 17.12
C ASP A 72 -19.40 2.05 18.28
N ILE A 73 -19.38 1.57 19.54
CA ILE A 73 -19.62 2.42 20.72
C ILE A 73 -18.62 3.58 20.84
N THR A 74 -17.42 3.44 20.28
CA THR A 74 -16.34 4.44 20.32
C THR A 74 -16.34 5.37 19.10
N LEU A 75 -17.29 5.21 18.17
CA LEU A 75 -17.31 5.95 16.90
C LEU A 75 -17.42 7.48 17.08
N ALA A 76 -18.07 7.92 18.16
CA ALA A 76 -18.28 9.34 18.46
C ALA A 76 -17.22 9.94 19.40
N ASP A 77 -16.24 9.14 19.85
CA ASP A 77 -15.25 9.60 20.82
C ASP A 77 -14.40 10.74 20.24
N GLY A 78 -14.34 11.87 20.95
CA GLY A 78 -13.54 13.03 20.55
C GLY A 78 -14.16 13.93 19.47
N LEU A 79 -15.46 13.77 19.17
CA LEU A 79 -16.22 14.65 18.25
C LEU A 79 -16.89 15.86 18.93
N GLU A 80 -16.53 16.17 20.19
CA GLU A 80 -16.93 17.41 20.89
C GLU A 80 -16.10 18.63 20.48
#